data_AF-J3I5A0-F1
#
_entry.id   AF-J3I5A0-F1
#
_cell.length_a   1.000
_cell.length_b   1.000
_cell.length_c   1.000
_cell.angle_alpha   90.00
_cell.angle_beta   90.00
_cell.angle_gamma   90.00
#
_symmetry.space_group_name_H-M   'P 1'
#
loop_
_entity.id
_entity.type
_entity.pdbx_description
1 polymer ?
#
loop_
_entity_poly.entity_id
_entity_poly.type
_entity_poly.pdbx_seq_one_letter_code
_entity_poly.pdbx_strand_id
1 'polypeptide(L)'
;MRSVKTNLIIALAIGALVSSVLLAIEPLTDFAYLSLEWPGISAAYLFWGAVGGSSFAGIAICWVVNALTYGLCAFAILVAISALKLQAGPKT
;
A
#
# COMPACT_ATOMS: atom_id res chain seq x y z
N MET A 1 4.50 23.89 5.26
CA MET A 1 4.79 22.43 5.29
C MET A 1 3.49 21.69 5.56
N ARG A 2 3.19 20.59 4.86
CA ARG A 2 2.04 19.74 5.23
C ARG A 2 2.37 19.05 6.56
N SER A 3 1.38 18.92 7.44
CA SER A 3 1.55 18.17 8.70
C SER A 3 1.87 16.70 8.39
N VAL A 4 2.63 16.04 9.27
CA VAL A 4 2.89 14.59 9.21
C VAL A 4 1.58 13.81 9.08
N LYS A 5 0.54 14.25 9.80
CA LYS A 5 -0.81 13.68 9.70
C LYS A 5 -1.38 13.77 8.28
N THR A 6 -1.22 14.91 7.61
CA THR A 6 -1.69 15.09 6.24
C THR A 6 -0.92 14.22 5.26
N ASN A 7 0.41 14.13 5.39
CA ASN A 7 1.22 13.25 4.55
C ASN A 7 0.85 11.77 4.74
N LEU A 8 0.57 11.35 5.97
CA LEU A 8 0.10 10.00 6.28
C LEU A 8 -1.25 9.70 5.61
N ILE A 9 -2.23 10.60 5.72
CA ILE A 9 -3.54 10.42 5.08
C ILE A 9 -3.42 10.30 3.56
N ILE A 10 -2.62 11.17 2.94
CA ILE A 10 -2.39 11.14 1.49
C ILE A 10 -1.72 9.82 1.10
N ALA A 11 -0.71 9.39 1.85
CA ALA A 11 -0.01 8.14 1.59
C ALA A 11 -0.93 6.92 1.69
N LEU A 12 -1.77 6.85 2.73
CA LEU A 12 -2.77 5.79 2.88
C LEU A 12 -3.78 5.78 1.73
N ALA A 13 -4.24 6.97 1.29
CA ALA A 13 -5.13 7.08 0.14
C ALA A 13 -4.48 6.58 -1.15
N ILE A 14 -3.22 6.93 -1.40
CA ILE A 14 -2.45 6.43 -2.55
C ILE A 14 -2.30 4.91 -2.46
N GLY A 15 -1.93 4.38 -1.29
CA GLY A 15 -1.80 2.94 -1.08
C GLY A 15 -3.09 2.18 -1.35
N ALA A 16 -4.22 2.67 -0.82
CA ALA A 16 -5.55 2.11 -1.07
C ALA A 16 -5.93 2.16 -2.56
N LEU A 17 -5.66 3.27 -3.25
CA LEU A 17 -5.92 3.40 -4.68
C LEU A 17 -5.10 2.41 -5.50
N VAL A 18 -3.79 2.31 -5.24
CA VAL A 18 -2.91 1.34 -5.91
C VAL A 18 -3.42 -0.07 -5.67
N SER A 19 -3.70 -0.44 -4.41
CA SER A 19 -4.21 -1.77 -4.07
C SER A 19 -5.52 -2.11 -4.79
N SER A 20 -6.44 -1.15 -4.88
CA SER A 20 -7.71 -1.32 -5.59
C SER A 20 -7.53 -1.44 -7.10
N VAL A 21 -6.63 -0.68 -7.71
CA VAL A 21 -6.30 -0.80 -9.13
C VAL A 21 -5.73 -2.19 -9.41
N LEU A 22 -4.78 -2.64 -8.58
CA LEU A 22 -4.20 -3.97 -8.71
C LEU A 22 -5.24 -5.08 -8.59
N LEU A 23 -6.18 -4.95 -7.65
CA LEU A 23 -7.30 -5.88 -7.51
C LEU A 23 -8.24 -5.86 -8.74
N ALA A 24 -8.49 -4.69 -9.32
CA ALA A 24 -9.40 -4.53 -10.45
C ALA A 24 -8.83 -5.05 -11.78
N ILE A 25 -7.51 -5.02 -11.97
CA ILE A 25 -6.86 -5.50 -13.20
C ILE A 25 -6.56 -7.00 -13.19
N GLU A 26 -6.63 -7.65 -12.03
CA GLU A 26 -6.29 -9.07 -11.85
C GLU A 26 -7.08 -9.99 -12.81
N PRO A 27 -8.42 -9.86 -12.96
CA PRO A 27 -9.18 -10.71 -13.86
C PRO A 27 -8.89 -10.49 -15.35
N LEU A 28 -8.32 -9.32 -15.70
CA LEU A 28 -8.11 -8.90 -17.08
C LEU A 28 -6.74 -9.29 -17.62
N THR A 29 -5.78 -9.50 -16.73
CA THR A 29 -4.38 -9.60 -17.10
C THR A 29 -3.82 -10.99 -16.83
N ASP A 30 -4.55 -11.83 -16.08
CA ASP A 30 -4.07 -13.11 -15.54
C ASP A 30 -2.68 -12.97 -14.89
N PHE A 31 -2.33 -11.73 -14.51
CA PHE A 31 -1.12 -11.43 -13.79
C PHE A 31 -1.31 -12.15 -12.47
N ALA A 32 -0.50 -13.18 -12.26
CA ALA A 32 -0.33 -13.82 -10.98
C ALA A 32 0.25 -12.82 -9.96
N TYR A 33 -0.56 -11.84 -9.54
CA TYR A 33 -0.43 -11.17 -8.26
C TYR A 33 -0.51 -12.20 -7.13
N LEU A 34 -1.01 -13.40 -7.42
CA LEU A 34 -0.94 -14.67 -6.66
C LEU A 34 0.47 -15.31 -6.61
N SER A 35 1.53 -14.64 -7.06
CA SER A 35 2.88 -15.01 -6.66
C SER A 35 3.01 -14.78 -5.14
N LEU A 36 3.44 -15.80 -4.41
CA LEU A 36 3.73 -15.74 -2.97
C LEU A 36 4.73 -14.64 -2.59
N GLU A 37 5.42 -14.02 -3.56
CA GLU A 37 6.35 -12.91 -3.36
C GLU A 37 5.64 -11.58 -3.06
N TRP A 38 4.33 -11.47 -3.34
CA TRP A 38 3.60 -10.24 -3.11
C TRP A 38 3.07 -10.16 -1.68
N PRO A 39 3.36 -9.09 -0.92
CA PRO A 39 3.11 -9.02 0.51
C PRO A 39 1.65 -9.30 0.89
N GLY A 40 0.69 -8.83 0.08
CA GLY A 40 -0.73 -9.11 0.29
C GLY A 40 -1.10 -10.58 0.17
N ILE A 41 -0.58 -11.29 -0.82
CA ILE A 41 -0.87 -12.71 -1.02
C ILE A 41 -0.15 -13.57 0.00
N SER A 42 1.11 -13.26 0.35
CA SER A 42 1.80 -13.96 1.44
C SER A 42 1.00 -13.85 2.75
N ALA A 43 0.49 -12.65 3.07
CA ALA A 43 -0.34 -12.45 4.25
C ALA A 43 -1.67 -13.20 4.15
N ALA A 44 -2.37 -13.12 3.03
CA ALA A 44 -3.63 -13.85 2.82
C ALA A 44 -3.43 -15.37 2.99
N TYR A 45 -2.32 -15.91 2.49
CA TYR A 45 -1.95 -17.32 2.66
C TYR A 45 -1.65 -17.68 4.12
N LEU A 46 -0.82 -16.89 4.80
CA LEU A 46 -0.45 -17.12 6.20
C LEU A 46 -1.66 -17.09 7.14
N PHE A 47 -2.61 -16.18 6.88
CA PHE A 47 -3.81 -16.02 7.69
C PHE A 47 -5.01 -16.83 7.17
N TRP A 48 -4.86 -17.58 6.09
CA TRP A 48 -5.96 -18.30 5.44
C TRP A 48 -6.71 -19.23 6.39
N GLY A 49 -5.98 -20.04 7.15
CA GLY A 49 -6.56 -20.94 8.16
C GLY A 49 -7.22 -20.20 9.32
N ALA A 50 -6.69 -19.03 9.70
CA ALA A 50 -7.23 -18.21 10.78
C ALA A 50 -8.57 -17.55 10.39
N VAL A 51 -8.80 -17.31 9.10
CA VAL A 51 -10.07 -16.77 8.57
C VAL A 51 -11.03 -17.86 8.07
N GLY A 52 -10.83 -19.10 8.48
CA GLY A 52 -11.72 -20.22 8.15
C GLY A 52 -11.71 -20.61 6.67
N GLY A 53 -10.64 -20.30 5.95
CA GLY A 53 -10.51 -20.63 4.52
C GLY A 53 -11.41 -19.82 3.59
N SER A 54 -11.81 -18.62 3.99
CA SER A 54 -12.68 -17.74 3.20
C SER A 54 -11.90 -16.96 2.13
N SER A 55 -12.25 -17.16 0.85
CA SER A 55 -11.70 -16.39 -0.29
C SER A 55 -11.92 -14.90 -0.15
N PHE A 56 -13.10 -14.50 0.32
CA PHE A 56 -13.39 -13.09 0.56
C PHE A 56 -12.47 -12.48 1.62
N ALA A 57 -12.24 -13.21 2.72
CA ALA A 57 -11.35 -12.74 3.78
C ALA A 57 -9.88 -12.68 3.30
N GLY A 58 -9.43 -13.65 2.51
CA GLY A 58 -8.11 -13.62 1.89
C GLY A 58 -7.91 -12.41 0.97
N ILE A 59 -8.92 -12.10 0.13
CA ILE A 59 -8.90 -10.90 -0.73
C ILE A 59 -8.83 -9.63 0.11
N ALA A 60 -9.61 -9.54 1.19
CA ALA A 60 -9.59 -8.38 2.08
C ALA A 60 -8.23 -8.19 2.75
N ILE A 61 -7.61 -9.28 3.24
CA ILE A 61 -6.26 -9.24 3.83
C ILE A 61 -5.23 -8.79 2.80
N CYS A 62 -5.27 -9.37 1.60
CA CYS A 62 -4.38 -9.00 0.51
C CYS A 62 -4.49 -7.51 0.19
N TRP A 63 -5.71 -7.02 0.02
CA TRP A 63 -5.98 -5.62 -0.28
C TRP A 63 -5.43 -4.68 0.81
N VAL A 64 -5.69 -4.96 2.09
CA VAL A 64 -5.21 -4.14 3.21
C VAL A 64 -3.69 -4.11 3.26
N VAL A 65 -3.04 -5.27 3.19
CA VAL A 65 -1.57 -5.37 3.31
C VAL A 65 -0.87 -4.68 2.14
N ASN A 66 -1.39 -4.84 0.93
CA ASN A 66 -0.91 -4.12 -0.24
C ASN A 66 -1.08 -2.60 -0.07
N ALA A 67 -2.26 -2.15 0.41
CA ALA A 67 -2.51 -0.74 0.65
C ALA A 67 -1.52 -0.13 1.65
N LEU A 68 -1.20 -0.85 2.72
CA LEU A 68 -0.20 -0.43 3.70
C LEU A 68 1.21 -0.39 3.10
N THR A 69 1.58 -1.40 2.32
CA THR A 69 2.91 -1.51 1.70
C THR A 69 3.15 -0.35 0.71
N TYR A 70 2.23 -0.13 -0.23
CA TYR A 70 2.36 0.96 -1.20
C TYR A 70 2.16 2.32 -0.56
N GLY A 71 1.30 2.41 0.45
CA GLY A 71 1.12 3.62 1.24
C GLY A 71 2.40 4.01 1.98
N LEU A 72 3.12 3.06 2.58
CA LEU A 72 4.38 3.33 3.26
C LEU A 72 5.45 3.86 2.29
N CYS A 73 5.56 3.28 1.09
CA CYS A 73 6.44 3.79 0.04
C CYS A 73 6.08 5.23 -0.36
N ALA A 74 4.80 5.53 -0.56
CA ALA A 74 4.33 6.88 -0.87
C ALA A 74 4.64 7.86 0.28
N PHE A 75 4.46 7.43 1.53
CA PHE A 75 4.78 8.23 2.70
C PHE A 75 6.26 8.58 2.77
N ALA A 76 7.14 7.60 2.55
CA ALA A 76 8.59 7.80 2.54
C ALA A 76 9.01 8.85 1.50
N ILE A 77 8.43 8.79 0.28
CA ILE A 77 8.67 9.78 -0.78
C ILE A 77 8.20 11.17 -0.34
N LEU A 78 6.99 11.29 0.21
CA LEU A 78 6.45 12.58 0.66
C LEU A 78 7.29 13.20 1.78
N VAL A 79 7.78 12.39 2.71
CA VAL A 79 8.67 12.83 3.79
C VAL A 79 10.02 13.27 3.22
N ALA A 80 10.64 12.50 2.33
CA ALA A 80 11.91 12.84 1.69
C ALA A 80 11.81 14.16 0.91
N ILE A 81 10.78 14.34 0.10
CA ILE A 81 10.53 15.60 -0.63
C ILE A 81 10.34 16.77 0.34
N SER A 82 9.61 16.55 1.45
CA SER A 82 9.39 17.60 2.45
C SER A 82 10.70 18.00 3.15
N ALA A 83 11.58 17.03 3.45
CA ALA A 83 12.89 17.27 4.05
C ALA A 83 13.85 17.99 3.09
N LEU A 84 13.84 17.64 1.80
CA LEU A 84 14.64 18.34 0.79
C LEU A 84 14.19 19.78 0.59
N LYS A 85 12.87 20.04 0.60
CA LYS A 85 12.32 21.40 0.53
C LYS A 85 12.70 22.26 1.73
N LEU A 86 12.83 21.66 2.92
CA LEU A 86 13.35 22.32 4.12
C LEU A 86 14.82 22.73 3.95
N GLN A 87 15.66 21.85 3.40
CA GLN A 87 17.08 22.13 3.20
C GLN A 87 17.36 23.17 2.10
N ALA A 88 16.46 23.30 1.13
CA ALA A 88 16.54 24.28 0.04
C ALA A 88 15.95 25.67 0.39
N GLY A 89 15.47 25.88 1.62
CA GLY A 89 15.01 27.19 2.09
C GLY A 89 16.16 28.21 2.12
N PRO A 90 15.90 29.51 1.84
CA PRO A 90 16.95 30.51 1.78
C PRO A 90 17.68 30.58 3.13
N LYS A 91 19.00 30.43 3.08
CA LYS A 91 19.89 30.70 4.21
C LYS A 91 19.93 32.22 4.42
N THR A 92 18.97 32.76 5.17
CA THR A 92 19.08 34.10 5.76
C THR A 92 19.78 34.00 7.10
#